data_AF-A0A0G4EKY5-F1
#
_entry.id   AF-A0A0G4EKY5-F1
#
_cell.length_a   1.000
_cell.length_b   1.000
_cell.length_c   1.000
_cell.angle_alpha   90.00
_cell.angle_beta   90.00
_cell.angle_gamma   90.00
#
_symmetry.space_group_name_H-M   'P 1'
#
loop_
_entity.id
_entity.type
_entity.pdbx_description
1 polymer ?
#
loop_
_entity_poly.entity_id
_entity_poly.type
_entity_poly.pdbx_seq_one_letter_code
_entity_poly.pdbx_strand_id
1 'polypeptide(L)'
;MRRPASRQAALLSFRDGPRSQRPAADGITSSHKRSDRLAANSEDSSIMSASSSAENQPPQQQEMRIENMEARFPPNTNAATKRLVQGIMRRTITPDGIRRLVRKGADPRVCIDLITSCKPGQVRVECWHRVCLLTLAIDDWSTPPALECGMQIGAMDMNFTNARLVLPLWPSRETQAAILSALIQEGVSLSGPPTPPAPAARTLTKSLEPIEVAVRAANLTAVKTLVANGAALQGRRVAFLRQERGVRSSGQYEAALMAMLEYLVKLDPSLATEADDDGYNVILTAAASGLTYSDKFVIAYLQLMKDNGASLTVPQPPPMFQPLHLAAHNSAHHVIEWLCQHLSPAHINTARGGGAHRTALGIAAMRVADWQRQEPSEQRNETISGMQRAIRTLLASGAAIDMVRTPQQLPAHATQSERDAHGVVLAEYLTVLNDELPQAVMDGVNGALNPQRDAADMLTRLLPLARPAPPTNPTDTSTAAAAHAPAAPSPFALTDATAQVAWKIGAFLHEPEAIDTIILGQAVVAHRIKTAMQHFVEYAATKTAFNEEVIGGMASVGGQVVRVPLQCFAVREGSSVRRVGLREVVHRARLDEAARYGLTGVVKGFNTHLGNDDCQFGWGQLGWVNDIGLFQPLGIK
;
A
#
# COMPACT_ATOMS: atom_id res chain seq x y z
N MET A 1 72.39 13.00 3.58
CA MET A 1 72.75 11.58 3.40
C MET A 1 71.67 10.70 4.03
N ARG A 2 71.31 9.61 3.36
CA ARG A 2 70.35 8.53 3.72
C ARG A 2 68.84 8.83 3.60
N ARG A 3 68.28 8.42 2.44
CA ARG A 3 66.87 8.03 2.24
C ARG A 3 66.67 6.57 2.69
N PRO A 4 65.45 6.16 3.09
CA PRO A 4 64.93 4.82 2.87
C PRO A 4 63.78 4.87 1.84
N ALA A 5 63.91 4.22 0.69
CA ALA A 5 63.61 2.81 0.41
C ALA A 5 62.10 2.56 0.21
N SER A 6 61.70 2.67 -1.07
CA SER A 6 60.39 2.36 -1.63
C SER A 6 60.07 0.85 -1.56
N ARG A 7 58.84 0.49 -1.20
CA ARG A 7 58.24 -0.84 -1.47
C ARG A 7 57.21 -0.70 -2.60
N GLN A 8 57.44 -1.40 -3.70
CA GLN A 8 56.55 -1.52 -4.85
C GLN A 8 55.32 -2.38 -4.49
N ALA A 9 54.12 -1.85 -4.76
CA ALA A 9 52.90 -2.62 -4.88
C ALA A 9 52.64 -2.90 -6.38
N ALA A 10 52.38 -4.16 -6.71
CA ALA A 10 52.08 -4.59 -8.08
C ALA A 10 50.64 -4.19 -8.45
N LEU A 11 50.51 -3.14 -9.26
CA LEU A 11 49.27 -2.72 -9.92
C LEU A 11 49.10 -3.52 -11.23
N LEU A 12 47.98 -4.23 -11.36
CA LEU A 12 47.50 -4.74 -12.64
C LEU A 12 46.76 -3.60 -13.37
N SER A 13 47.37 -3.03 -14.40
CA SER A 13 46.82 -1.97 -15.25
C SER A 13 46.43 -2.56 -16.61
N PHE A 14 45.15 -2.49 -16.99
CA PHE A 14 44.69 -2.69 -18.37
C PHE A 14 44.61 -1.33 -19.09
N ARG A 15 45.14 -1.27 -20.32
CA ARG A 15 45.30 -0.08 -21.16
C ARG A 15 44.00 0.31 -21.89
N ASP A 16 43.72 1.61 -21.92
CA ASP A 16 42.71 2.28 -22.75
C ASP A 16 43.08 2.30 -24.25
N GLY A 17 42.05 2.13 -25.09
CA GLY A 17 42.07 2.41 -26.53
C GLY A 17 41.35 3.73 -26.88
N PRO A 18 41.61 4.32 -28.06
CA PRO A 18 41.46 5.76 -28.29
C PRO A 18 40.05 6.21 -28.67
N ARG A 19 39.71 7.41 -28.17
CA ARG A 19 38.55 8.23 -28.57
C ARG A 19 38.66 8.67 -30.04
N SER A 20 37.64 8.36 -30.83
CA SER A 20 37.43 8.96 -32.15
C SER A 20 36.50 10.18 -32.03
N GLN A 21 37.00 11.34 -32.44
CA GLN A 21 36.22 12.55 -32.71
C GLN A 21 35.72 12.52 -34.16
N ARG A 22 34.45 12.92 -34.40
CA ARG A 22 34.01 13.68 -35.60
C ARG A 22 32.51 14.03 -35.54
N PRO A 23 32.00 14.95 -36.40
CA PRO A 23 31.60 16.29 -35.96
C PRO A 23 30.12 16.61 -36.20
N ALA A 24 29.76 17.84 -35.82
CA ALA A 24 28.49 18.52 -36.09
C ALA A 24 28.17 18.61 -37.59
N ALA A 25 26.88 18.50 -37.91
CA ALA A 25 26.28 19.03 -39.12
C ALA A 25 24.83 19.44 -38.85
N ASP A 26 24.48 20.59 -39.42
CA ASP A 26 23.23 21.32 -39.33
C ASP A 26 22.02 20.61 -39.95
N GLY A 27 20.84 21.00 -39.46
CA GLY A 27 19.81 21.56 -40.33
C GLY A 27 18.61 20.70 -40.73
N ILE A 28 17.47 21.42 -40.76
CA ILE A 28 16.25 21.20 -41.58
C ILE A 28 15.00 20.74 -40.80
N THR A 29 14.20 21.75 -40.49
CA THR A 29 12.74 21.87 -40.55
C THR A 29 11.93 20.66 -41.03
N SER A 30 10.90 20.28 -40.27
CA SER A 30 9.59 19.93 -40.84
C SER A 30 8.50 19.90 -39.77
N SER A 31 7.59 20.85 -39.91
CA SER A 31 6.25 20.93 -39.35
C SER A 31 5.37 19.76 -39.77
N HIS A 32 4.66 19.08 -38.83
CA HIS A 32 3.39 18.42 -39.14
C HIS A 32 2.42 18.33 -37.96
N LYS A 33 1.31 19.06 -38.16
CA LYS A 33 -0.11 18.75 -37.87
C LYS A 33 -0.44 17.86 -36.66
N ARG A 34 -0.94 18.56 -35.65
CA ARG A 34 -1.96 18.13 -34.69
C ARG A 34 -3.17 17.54 -35.44
N SER A 35 -3.55 16.31 -35.12
CA SER A 35 -4.84 15.74 -35.51
C SER A 35 -5.42 15.00 -34.32
N ASP A 36 -6.59 15.47 -33.91
CA ASP A 36 -7.46 14.92 -32.90
C ASP A 36 -7.88 13.49 -33.26
N ARG A 37 -7.77 12.57 -32.30
CA ARG A 37 -8.57 11.33 -32.32
C ARG A 37 -9.03 10.98 -30.90
N LEU A 38 -10.33 11.10 -30.75
CA LEU A 38 -11.18 10.47 -29.74
C LEU A 38 -10.86 8.97 -29.67
N ALA A 39 -10.53 8.47 -28.48
CA ALA A 39 -10.50 7.06 -28.16
C ALA A 39 -11.68 6.76 -27.22
N ALA A 40 -12.62 5.97 -27.72
CA ALA A 40 -13.69 5.38 -26.95
C ALA A 40 -13.12 4.21 -26.13
N ASN A 41 -13.44 4.21 -24.83
CA ASN A 41 -13.15 3.12 -23.91
C ASN A 41 -14.03 1.90 -24.25
N SER A 42 -13.38 0.76 -24.44
CA SER A 42 -13.98 -0.57 -24.43
C SER A 42 -13.07 -1.44 -23.57
N GLU A 43 -13.30 -1.43 -22.27
CA GLU A 43 -12.74 -2.42 -21.34
C GLU A 43 -13.69 -3.60 -21.31
N ASP A 44 -13.25 -4.74 -21.85
CA ASP A 44 -13.93 -6.01 -21.65
C ASP A 44 -12.89 -7.08 -21.26
N SER A 45 -12.94 -7.45 -19.98
CA SER A 45 -12.62 -8.75 -19.38
C SER A 45 -11.50 -9.58 -20.01
N SER A 46 -10.27 -9.40 -19.53
CA SER A 46 -9.17 -10.36 -19.71
C SER A 46 -8.86 -11.07 -18.39
N ILE A 47 -9.35 -12.31 -18.29
CA ILE A 47 -9.03 -13.26 -17.22
C ILE A 47 -7.56 -13.68 -17.40
N MET A 48 -6.71 -13.33 -16.44
CA MET A 48 -5.29 -13.69 -16.44
C MET A 48 -5.07 -15.17 -16.10
N SER A 49 -4.83 -15.97 -17.14
CA SER A 49 -4.06 -17.22 -17.04
C SER A 49 -2.59 -16.91 -17.36
N ALA A 50 -1.80 -16.58 -16.34
CA ALA A 50 -0.35 -16.40 -16.47
C ALA A 50 0.38 -17.76 -16.35
N SER A 51 0.49 -18.45 -17.49
CA SER A 51 1.36 -19.63 -17.64
C SER A 51 2.79 -19.21 -18.05
N SER A 52 3.75 -19.49 -17.16
CA SER A 52 5.06 -20.16 -17.38
C SER A 52 5.96 -19.86 -18.61
N SER A 53 5.79 -18.77 -19.37
CA SER A 53 6.54 -18.58 -20.63
C SER A 53 7.67 -17.54 -20.60
N ALA A 54 7.99 -16.94 -19.45
CA ALA A 54 9.02 -15.89 -19.34
C ALA A 54 10.46 -16.41 -19.06
N GLU A 55 10.67 -17.74 -18.98
CA GLU A 55 11.96 -18.32 -18.52
C GLU A 55 13.02 -18.55 -19.61
N ASN A 56 12.75 -18.31 -20.91
CA ASN A 56 13.61 -18.85 -21.98
C ASN A 56 14.43 -17.86 -22.82
N GLN A 57 14.54 -16.58 -22.46
CA GLN A 57 15.61 -15.76 -23.06
C GLN A 57 16.92 -16.01 -22.32
N PRO A 58 17.99 -16.49 -23.00
CA PRO A 58 19.26 -16.71 -22.35
C PRO A 58 19.75 -15.37 -21.79
N PRO A 59 20.12 -15.31 -20.49
CA PRO A 59 20.54 -14.06 -19.87
C PRO A 59 21.73 -13.49 -20.65
N GLN A 60 21.64 -12.22 -21.05
CA GLN A 60 22.76 -11.53 -21.65
C GLN A 60 23.97 -11.65 -20.70
N GLN A 61 25.10 -12.14 -21.22
CA GLN A 61 26.30 -12.35 -20.42
C GLN A 61 26.74 -11.01 -19.81
N GLN A 62 26.60 -10.92 -18.49
CA GLN A 62 27.03 -9.76 -17.72
C GLN A 62 28.55 -9.79 -17.56
N GLU A 63 29.26 -8.78 -18.07
CA GLU A 63 30.71 -8.71 -17.91
C GLU A 63 31.07 -8.35 -16.47
N MET A 64 32.12 -9.00 -15.93
CA MET A 64 32.63 -8.72 -14.60
C MET A 64 33.14 -7.28 -14.51
N ARG A 65 32.58 -6.48 -13.61
CA ARG A 65 32.97 -5.07 -13.41
C ARG A 65 33.24 -4.80 -11.94
N ILE A 66 34.46 -4.38 -11.62
CA ILE A 66 34.89 -3.97 -10.28
C ILE A 66 35.43 -2.54 -10.38
N GLU A 67 34.70 -1.57 -9.84
CA GLU A 67 35.09 -0.16 -9.85
C GLU A 67 35.13 0.39 -8.44
N ASN A 68 36.16 1.18 -8.11
CA ASN A 68 36.35 1.82 -6.81
C ASN A 68 36.22 0.87 -5.61
N MET A 69 36.52 -0.41 -5.82
CA MET A 69 36.48 -1.46 -4.82
C MET A 69 37.74 -2.32 -4.92
N GLU A 70 38.31 -2.67 -3.77
CA GLU A 70 39.44 -3.58 -3.65
C GLU A 70 38.98 -4.90 -3.01
N ALA A 71 39.26 -6.04 -3.65
CA ALA A 71 39.03 -7.35 -3.06
C ALA A 71 40.32 -7.85 -2.39
N ARG A 72 40.33 -7.89 -1.06
CA ARG A 72 41.49 -8.28 -0.25
C ARG A 72 41.33 -9.70 0.28
N PHE A 73 42.37 -10.50 0.08
CA PHE A 73 42.48 -11.83 0.65
C PHE A 73 43.08 -11.77 2.05
N PRO A 74 42.70 -12.70 2.95
CA PRO A 74 43.39 -12.88 4.23
C PRO A 74 44.90 -13.07 4.02
N PRO A 75 45.75 -12.61 4.97
CA PRO A 75 47.17 -12.91 4.95
C PRO A 75 47.41 -14.42 4.82
N ASN A 76 48.46 -14.80 4.09
CA ASN A 76 48.84 -16.21 3.88
C ASN A 76 47.84 -17.06 3.07
N THR A 77 46.87 -16.45 2.39
CA THR A 77 45.98 -17.18 1.48
C THR A 77 46.80 -17.84 0.36
N ASN A 78 46.74 -19.17 0.28
CA ASN A 78 47.51 -19.95 -0.68
C ASN A 78 46.96 -19.83 -2.13
N ALA A 79 47.74 -20.29 -3.10
CA ALA A 79 47.41 -20.17 -4.52
C ALA A 79 46.14 -20.97 -4.91
N ALA A 80 45.89 -22.11 -4.28
CA ALA A 80 44.70 -22.93 -4.55
C ALA A 80 43.42 -22.19 -4.12
N THR A 81 43.45 -21.54 -2.96
CA THR A 81 42.35 -20.73 -2.41
C THR A 81 42.08 -19.50 -3.27
N LYS A 82 43.13 -18.79 -3.73
CA LYS A 82 42.98 -17.67 -4.67
C LYS A 82 42.33 -18.12 -5.99
N ARG A 83 42.72 -19.29 -6.52
CA ARG A 83 42.11 -19.87 -7.72
C ARG A 83 40.64 -20.25 -7.50
N LEU A 84 40.29 -20.76 -6.32
CA LEU A 84 38.91 -21.08 -5.95
C LEU A 84 38.05 -19.81 -5.97
N VAL A 85 38.47 -18.76 -5.26
CA VAL A 85 37.77 -17.46 -5.23
C VAL A 85 37.64 -16.87 -6.63
N GLN A 86 38.73 -16.82 -7.40
CA GLN A 86 38.72 -16.28 -8.76
C GLN A 86 37.79 -17.08 -9.69
N GLY A 87 37.76 -18.41 -9.55
CA GLY A 87 36.86 -19.27 -10.30
C GLY A 87 35.40 -19.00 -9.99
N ILE A 88 35.06 -18.74 -8.73
CA ILE A 88 33.70 -18.35 -8.31
C ILE A 88 33.34 -16.97 -8.86
N MET A 89 34.19 -15.97 -8.64
CA MET A 89 33.94 -14.59 -9.09
C MET A 89 33.82 -14.47 -10.61
N ARG A 90 34.52 -15.33 -11.37
CA ARG A 90 34.45 -15.36 -12.83
C ARG A 90 33.44 -16.37 -13.38
N ARG A 91 32.75 -17.12 -12.50
CA ARG A 91 31.80 -18.19 -12.85
C ARG A 91 32.39 -19.28 -13.77
N THR A 92 33.69 -19.58 -13.62
CA THR A 92 34.43 -20.55 -14.45
C THR A 92 34.72 -21.88 -13.75
N ILE A 93 34.32 -22.02 -12.48
CA ILE A 93 34.56 -23.22 -11.70
C ILE A 93 33.36 -24.17 -11.74
N THR A 94 33.62 -25.48 -11.75
CA THR A 94 32.60 -26.54 -11.67
C THR A 94 32.56 -27.15 -10.26
N PRO A 95 31.50 -27.88 -9.89
CA PRO A 95 31.44 -28.61 -8.61
C PRO A 95 32.67 -29.48 -8.35
N ASP A 96 33.10 -30.30 -9.33
CA ASP A 96 34.31 -31.11 -9.21
C ASP A 96 35.60 -30.28 -9.18
N GLY A 97 35.58 -29.11 -9.82
CA GLY A 97 36.65 -28.12 -9.74
C GLY A 97 36.87 -27.63 -8.30
N ILE A 98 35.78 -27.40 -7.56
CA ILE A 98 35.83 -27.00 -6.13
C ILE A 98 36.48 -28.12 -5.32
N ARG A 99 35.93 -29.34 -5.38
CA ARG A 99 36.45 -30.51 -4.64
C ARG A 99 37.92 -30.76 -4.94
N ARG A 100 38.31 -30.65 -6.21
CA ARG A 100 39.71 -30.81 -6.64
C ARG A 100 40.62 -29.72 -6.07
N LEU A 101 40.17 -28.47 -6.01
CA LEU A 101 40.96 -27.39 -5.41
C LEU A 101 41.07 -27.53 -3.89
N VAL A 102 40.00 -27.93 -3.20
CA VAL A 102 40.02 -28.19 -1.76
C VAL A 102 40.98 -29.34 -1.42
N ARG A 103 40.96 -30.44 -2.20
CA ARG A 103 41.97 -31.52 -2.09
C ARG A 103 43.41 -31.05 -2.33
N LYS A 104 43.62 -29.96 -3.06
CA LYS A 104 44.94 -29.32 -3.26
C LYS A 104 45.27 -28.29 -2.17
N GLY A 105 44.51 -28.28 -1.08
CA GLY A 105 44.70 -27.39 0.06
C GLY A 105 44.05 -26.03 -0.08
N ALA A 106 43.12 -25.81 -1.03
CA ALA A 106 42.31 -24.60 -0.99
C ALA A 106 41.47 -24.59 0.29
N ASP A 107 41.41 -23.46 0.99
CA ASP A 107 40.55 -23.27 2.14
C ASP A 107 39.15 -22.85 1.66
N PRO A 108 38.13 -23.72 1.76
CA PRO A 108 36.77 -23.36 1.36
C PRO A 108 36.16 -22.32 2.32
N ARG A 109 36.62 -22.23 3.58
CA ARG A 109 36.10 -21.30 4.59
C ARG A 109 36.69 -19.89 4.48
N VAL A 110 37.52 -19.64 3.46
CA VAL A 110 38.09 -18.33 3.21
C VAL A 110 36.97 -17.29 3.07
N CYS A 111 37.16 -16.15 3.73
CA CYS A 111 36.36 -14.95 3.52
C CYS A 111 37.25 -13.90 2.87
N ILE A 112 36.71 -13.14 1.94
CA ILE A 112 37.41 -11.98 1.36
C ILE A 112 36.79 -10.70 1.89
N ASP A 113 37.63 -9.68 2.03
CA ASP A 113 37.19 -8.34 2.39
C ASP A 113 37.03 -7.53 1.11
N LEU A 114 35.81 -7.04 0.85
CA LEU A 114 35.53 -6.07 -0.18
C LEU A 114 35.62 -4.69 0.44
N ILE A 115 36.61 -3.91 0.03
CA ILE A 115 36.94 -2.62 0.62
C ILE A 115 36.56 -1.53 -0.35
N THR A 116 35.72 -0.61 0.10
CA THR A 116 35.44 0.65 -0.61
C THR A 116 35.96 1.81 0.23
N SER A 117 36.39 2.88 -0.43
CA SER A 117 36.85 4.06 0.28
C SER A 117 36.09 5.29 -0.17
N CYS A 118 35.43 5.97 0.76
CA CYS A 118 34.76 7.24 0.53
C CYS A 118 35.52 8.39 1.19
N LYS A 119 35.23 9.62 0.77
CA LYS A 119 35.85 10.84 1.33
C LYS A 119 34.79 11.84 1.80
N PRO A 120 34.00 11.54 2.83
CA PRO A 120 33.11 12.52 3.41
C PRO A 120 33.90 13.64 4.10
N GLY A 121 33.68 14.90 3.70
CA GLY A 121 34.21 16.05 4.42
C GLY A 121 35.73 16.04 4.63
N GLN A 122 36.50 15.62 3.62
CA GLN A 122 37.97 15.45 3.62
C GLN A 122 38.55 14.26 4.39
N VAL A 123 37.76 13.51 5.16
CA VAL A 123 38.26 12.31 5.87
C VAL A 123 38.02 11.08 5.00
N ARG A 124 39.08 10.30 4.70
CA ARG A 124 38.92 9.00 4.03
C ARG A 124 38.37 7.99 5.03
N VAL A 125 37.19 7.45 4.75
CA VAL A 125 36.59 6.34 5.51
C VAL A 125 36.62 5.10 4.64
N GLU A 126 37.06 3.99 5.21
CA GLU A 126 37.06 2.70 4.52
C GLU A 126 35.90 1.85 5.05
N CYS A 127 35.08 1.35 4.13
CA CYS A 127 33.99 0.44 4.41
C CYS A 127 34.43 -0.98 4.02
N TRP A 128 34.32 -1.90 4.97
CA TRP A 128 34.80 -3.27 4.82
C TRP A 128 33.61 -4.22 4.82
N HIS A 129 33.43 -4.95 3.73
CA HIS A 129 32.40 -5.98 3.62
C HIS A 129 33.06 -7.34 3.56
N ARG A 130 32.91 -8.11 4.63
CA ARG A 130 33.44 -9.46 4.67
C ARG A 130 32.44 -10.40 4.04
N VAL A 131 32.85 -11.09 2.99
CA VAL A 131 32.00 -12.02 2.23
C VAL A 131 32.63 -13.40 2.15
N CYS A 132 31.82 -14.43 2.30
CA CYS A 132 32.26 -15.82 2.15
C CYS A 132 32.03 -16.31 0.71
N LEU A 133 32.54 -17.50 0.39
CA LEU A 133 32.41 -18.08 -0.96
C LEU A 133 30.96 -18.30 -1.39
N LEU A 134 30.05 -18.64 -0.48
CA LEU A 134 28.63 -18.80 -0.79
C LEU A 134 28.01 -17.47 -1.22
N THR A 135 28.28 -16.40 -0.46
CA THR A 135 27.82 -15.05 -0.77
C THR A 135 28.26 -14.59 -2.17
N LEU A 136 29.51 -14.87 -2.55
CA LEU A 136 30.03 -14.57 -3.89
C LEU A 136 29.42 -15.44 -4.99
N ALA A 137 29.04 -16.67 -4.68
CA ALA A 137 28.47 -17.62 -5.62
C ALA A 137 26.99 -17.38 -5.92
N ILE A 138 26.33 -16.46 -5.21
CA ILE A 138 24.93 -16.12 -5.48
C ILE A 138 24.86 -15.17 -6.67
N ASP A 139 24.06 -15.55 -7.67
CA ASP A 139 23.73 -14.67 -8.78
C ASP A 139 22.66 -13.66 -8.39
N ASP A 140 22.73 -12.52 -9.04
CA ASP A 140 22.01 -11.34 -8.63
C ASP A 140 21.53 -10.55 -9.84
N TRP A 141 20.23 -10.34 -9.90
CA TRP A 141 19.56 -9.60 -10.96
C TRP A 141 19.09 -8.22 -10.49
N SER A 142 19.33 -7.86 -9.23
CA SER A 142 18.98 -6.53 -8.74
C SER A 142 19.90 -5.47 -9.32
N THR A 143 19.40 -4.24 -9.44
CA THR A 143 20.21 -3.09 -9.87
C THR A 143 20.02 -1.95 -8.85
N PRO A 144 21.05 -1.62 -8.04
CA PRO A 144 22.37 -2.26 -7.99
C PRO A 144 22.30 -3.70 -7.40
N PRO A 145 23.33 -4.53 -7.63
CA PRO A 145 23.43 -5.85 -7.02
C PRO A 145 23.36 -5.78 -5.48
N ALA A 146 22.75 -6.77 -4.84
CA ALA A 146 22.71 -7.06 -3.42
C ALA A 146 24.05 -6.91 -2.69
N LEU A 147 25.16 -7.28 -3.34
CA LEU A 147 26.51 -7.07 -2.80
C LEU A 147 26.92 -5.59 -2.82
N GLU A 148 26.46 -4.83 -3.80
CA GLU A 148 26.69 -3.39 -3.93
C GLU A 148 25.80 -2.59 -2.98
N CYS A 149 24.51 -2.94 -2.86
CA CYS A 149 23.58 -2.32 -1.89
C CYS A 149 24.09 -2.40 -0.46
N GLY A 150 24.69 -3.54 -0.09
CA GLY A 150 25.27 -3.74 1.24
C GLY A 150 26.29 -2.65 1.61
N MET A 151 26.94 -2.05 0.61
CA MET A 151 27.97 -1.01 0.76
C MET A 151 27.44 0.40 0.92
N GLN A 152 26.14 0.62 0.70
CA GLN A 152 25.51 1.94 0.79
C GLN A 152 24.81 2.19 2.14
N ILE A 153 24.67 1.15 2.98
CA ILE A 153 23.94 1.20 4.25
C ILE A 153 24.77 1.95 5.31
N GLY A 154 24.30 3.11 5.74
CA GLY A 154 24.92 3.94 6.81
C GLY A 154 25.22 5.40 6.40
N ALA A 155 24.92 5.76 5.16
CA ALA A 155 25.29 7.04 4.57
C ALA A 155 24.08 7.96 4.38
N MET A 156 23.50 8.49 5.46
CA MET A 156 22.32 9.36 5.29
C MET A 156 22.62 10.63 4.49
N ASP A 157 23.88 11.10 4.45
CA ASP A 157 24.29 12.35 3.76
C ASP A 157 25.67 12.31 3.07
N MET A 158 26.30 11.15 2.95
CA MET A 158 27.67 11.08 2.44
C MET A 158 27.65 10.72 0.96
N ASN A 159 28.22 11.58 0.11
CA ASN A 159 28.52 11.31 -1.31
C ASN A 159 29.50 10.14 -1.42
N PHE A 160 29.01 8.91 -1.22
CA PHE A 160 29.82 7.72 -1.42
C PHE A 160 30.20 7.62 -2.90
N THR A 161 31.44 7.20 -3.11
CA THR A 161 32.00 6.88 -4.42
C THR A 161 31.13 5.82 -5.11
N ASN A 162 30.95 5.94 -6.44
CA ASN A 162 30.33 4.95 -7.34
C ASN A 162 31.12 3.62 -7.32
N ALA A 163 31.16 2.92 -6.19
CA ALA A 163 31.75 1.61 -6.07
C ALA A 163 30.78 0.60 -6.68
N ARG A 164 31.24 -0.10 -7.70
CA ARG A 164 30.41 -1.02 -8.48
C ARG A 164 31.03 -2.40 -8.43
N LEU A 165 30.24 -3.38 -8.00
CA LEU A 165 30.61 -4.79 -8.04
C LEU A 165 29.55 -5.56 -8.81
N VAL A 166 29.89 -5.89 -10.05
CA VAL A 166 29.07 -6.73 -10.91
C VAL A 166 29.85 -7.99 -11.21
N LEU A 167 29.30 -9.13 -10.81
CA LEU A 167 29.82 -10.45 -11.15
C LEU A 167 29.05 -11.00 -12.38
N PRO A 168 29.67 -11.83 -13.21
CA PRO A 168 28.95 -12.59 -14.22
C PRO A 168 27.93 -13.53 -13.57
N LEU A 169 26.92 -13.92 -14.33
CA LEU A 169 25.92 -14.91 -13.91
C LEU A 169 26.44 -16.33 -14.19
N TRP A 170 26.00 -17.31 -13.41
CA TRP A 170 26.15 -18.71 -13.76
C TRP A 170 25.38 -19.03 -15.05
N PRO A 171 25.81 -20.03 -15.84
CA PRO A 171 25.10 -20.43 -17.06
C PRO A 171 23.65 -20.86 -16.82
N SER A 172 23.33 -21.39 -15.64
CA SER A 172 21.97 -21.78 -15.26
C SER A 172 21.79 -21.76 -13.73
N ARG A 173 20.53 -21.75 -13.27
CA ARG A 173 20.19 -21.83 -11.85
C ARG A 173 20.58 -23.17 -11.22
N GLU A 174 20.50 -24.27 -11.98
CA GLU A 174 20.94 -25.61 -11.56
C GLU A 174 22.46 -25.63 -11.34
N THR A 175 23.19 -24.96 -12.22
CA THR A 175 24.66 -24.82 -12.08
C THR A 175 25.00 -24.07 -10.80
N GLN A 176 24.32 -22.95 -10.53
CA GLN A 176 24.47 -22.21 -9.28
C GLN A 176 24.17 -23.09 -8.05
N ALA A 177 23.04 -23.81 -8.06
CA ALA A 177 22.64 -24.70 -6.97
C ALA A 177 23.67 -25.81 -6.71
N ALA A 178 24.22 -26.40 -7.77
CA ALA A 178 25.27 -27.43 -7.68
C ALA A 178 26.58 -26.86 -7.11
N ILE A 179 26.94 -25.62 -7.48
CA ILE A 179 28.11 -24.93 -6.92
C ILE A 179 27.91 -24.62 -5.43
N LEU A 180 26.76 -24.06 -5.04
CA LEU A 180 26.45 -23.77 -3.63
C LEU A 180 26.48 -25.06 -2.79
N SER A 181 25.86 -26.14 -3.28
CA SER A 181 25.86 -27.44 -2.60
C SER A 181 27.27 -28.02 -2.46
N ALA A 182 28.11 -27.92 -3.50
CA ALA A 182 29.49 -28.38 -3.44
C ALA A 182 30.32 -27.58 -2.43
N LEU A 183 30.14 -26.25 -2.34
CA LEU A 183 30.79 -25.43 -1.32
C LEU A 183 30.36 -25.86 0.10
N ILE A 184 29.07 -26.07 0.33
CA ILE A 184 28.56 -26.50 1.64
C ILE A 184 29.13 -27.88 2.02
N GLN A 185 29.17 -28.83 1.08
CA GLN A 185 29.75 -30.17 1.29
C GLN A 185 31.24 -30.11 1.65
N GLU A 186 31.99 -29.15 1.11
CA GLU A 186 33.39 -28.92 1.45
C GLU A 186 33.55 -28.09 2.74
N GLY A 187 32.47 -27.84 3.48
CA GLY A 187 32.49 -27.27 4.83
C GLY A 187 32.47 -25.75 4.88
N VAL A 188 31.98 -25.06 3.85
CA VAL A 188 31.68 -23.62 3.93
C VAL A 188 30.50 -23.39 4.88
N SER A 189 30.66 -22.46 5.82
CA SER A 189 29.62 -22.12 6.80
C SER A 189 28.41 -21.44 6.15
N LEU A 190 27.21 -21.84 6.56
CA LEU A 190 25.94 -21.22 6.16
C LEU A 190 25.68 -19.89 6.87
N SER A 191 26.24 -19.69 8.06
CA SER A 191 26.03 -18.50 8.90
C SER A 191 26.92 -17.31 8.49
N GLY A 192 27.62 -17.40 7.36
CA GLY A 192 28.52 -16.37 6.89
C GLY A 192 29.81 -16.24 7.73
N PRO A 193 30.63 -15.21 7.41
CA PRO A 193 31.83 -14.90 8.20
C PRO A 193 31.46 -14.47 9.62
N PRO A 194 32.25 -14.85 10.64
CA PRO A 194 32.14 -14.22 11.95
C PRO A 194 32.37 -12.72 11.81
N THR A 195 31.55 -11.92 12.49
CA THR A 195 31.73 -10.48 12.58
C THR A 195 33.13 -10.21 13.12
N PRO A 196 34.01 -9.53 12.36
CA PRO A 196 35.34 -9.24 12.86
C PRO A 196 35.24 -8.34 14.10
N PRO A 197 36.21 -8.46 15.04
CA PRO A 197 36.26 -7.56 16.19
C PRO A 197 36.26 -6.12 15.70
N ALA A 198 35.50 -5.26 16.38
CA ALA A 198 35.33 -3.87 16.00
C ALA A 198 36.71 -3.24 15.72
N PRO A 199 36.99 -2.83 14.47
CA PRO A 199 38.27 -2.21 14.13
C PRO A 199 38.47 -0.91 14.91
N ALA A 200 39.71 -0.44 14.97
CA ALA A 200 40.05 0.88 15.52
C ALA A 200 39.14 1.96 14.91
N ALA A 201 38.80 2.99 15.71
CA ALA A 201 37.87 4.05 15.34
C ALA A 201 38.06 4.50 13.89
N ARG A 202 37.02 4.33 13.04
CA ARG A 202 36.85 4.76 11.61
C ARG A 202 36.60 3.66 10.56
N THR A 203 36.28 2.43 10.95
CA THR A 203 35.89 1.39 9.98
C THR A 203 34.49 0.84 10.29
N LEU A 204 33.63 0.84 9.28
CA LEU A 204 32.34 0.16 9.31
C LEU A 204 32.55 -1.23 8.72
N THR A 205 32.32 -2.26 9.53
CA THR A 205 32.40 -3.64 9.06
C THR A 205 31.05 -4.32 9.10
N LYS A 206 30.61 -4.85 7.95
CA LYS A 206 29.36 -5.61 7.85
C LYS A 206 29.66 -7.00 7.30
N SER A 207 29.17 -8.01 7.99
CA SER A 207 29.15 -9.38 7.47
C SER A 207 27.88 -9.54 6.63
N LEU A 208 28.02 -10.09 5.42
CA LEU A 208 26.88 -10.41 4.55
C LEU A 208 26.66 -11.92 4.56
N GLU A 209 25.59 -12.34 5.23
CA GLU A 209 25.23 -13.75 5.29
C GLU A 209 24.68 -14.23 3.95
N PRO A 210 25.01 -15.47 3.53
CA PRO A 210 24.56 -16.01 2.26
C PRO A 210 23.03 -15.96 2.08
N ILE A 211 22.27 -16.28 3.13
CA ILE A 211 20.80 -16.29 3.05
C ILE A 211 20.22 -14.88 2.85
N GLU A 212 20.78 -13.87 3.53
CA GLU A 212 20.37 -12.48 3.31
C GLU A 212 20.68 -11.99 1.89
N VAL A 213 21.84 -12.37 1.35
CA VAL A 213 22.22 -12.02 -0.02
C VAL A 213 21.32 -12.72 -1.04
N ALA A 214 20.99 -14.00 -0.82
CA ALA A 214 20.05 -14.72 -1.66
C ALA A 214 18.67 -14.06 -1.70
N VAL A 215 18.19 -13.61 -0.54
CA VAL A 215 16.92 -12.88 -0.40
C VAL A 215 16.97 -11.55 -1.14
N ARG A 216 17.99 -10.73 -0.89
CA ARG A 216 18.15 -9.42 -1.53
C ARG A 216 18.28 -9.54 -3.05
N ALA A 217 18.94 -10.58 -3.53
CA ALA A 217 19.07 -10.89 -4.96
C ALA A 217 17.78 -11.45 -5.59
N ALA A 218 16.70 -11.62 -4.81
CA ALA A 218 15.46 -12.32 -5.20
C ALA A 218 15.74 -13.70 -5.85
N ASN A 219 16.76 -14.41 -5.34
CA ASN A 219 17.26 -15.65 -5.92
C ASN A 219 16.66 -16.87 -5.21
N LEU A 220 15.45 -17.24 -5.61
CA LEU A 220 14.70 -18.36 -5.02
C LEU A 220 15.48 -19.69 -5.05
N THR A 221 16.27 -19.93 -6.09
CA THR A 221 17.07 -21.17 -6.20
C THR A 221 18.16 -21.20 -5.12
N ALA A 222 18.85 -20.07 -4.91
CA ALA A 222 19.85 -19.96 -3.85
C ALA A 222 19.21 -20.13 -2.46
N VAL A 223 18.06 -19.50 -2.22
CA VAL A 223 17.32 -19.64 -0.95
C VAL A 223 16.96 -21.10 -0.70
N LYS A 224 16.30 -21.78 -1.65
CA LYS A 224 15.94 -23.20 -1.53
C LYS A 224 17.18 -24.07 -1.26
N THR A 225 18.28 -23.82 -1.96
CA THR A 225 19.53 -24.57 -1.77
C THR A 225 20.10 -24.37 -0.37
N LEU A 226 20.18 -23.13 0.11
CA LEU A 226 20.71 -22.82 1.45
C LEU A 226 19.82 -23.42 2.55
N VAL A 227 18.50 -23.26 2.43
CA VAL A 227 17.51 -23.81 3.36
C VAL A 227 17.56 -25.33 3.41
N ALA A 228 17.61 -26.01 2.25
CA ALA A 228 17.71 -27.47 2.19
C ALA A 228 18.99 -28.02 2.84
N ASN A 229 20.02 -27.18 2.98
CA ASN A 229 21.26 -27.52 3.66
C ASN A 229 21.31 -27.04 5.12
N GLY A 230 20.20 -26.53 5.68
CA GLY A 230 20.09 -26.16 7.09
C GLY A 230 20.48 -24.71 7.41
N ALA A 231 20.37 -23.79 6.45
CA ALA A 231 20.55 -22.36 6.77
C ALA A 231 19.45 -21.88 7.72
N ALA A 232 19.83 -21.19 8.78
CA ALA A 232 18.89 -20.60 9.72
C ALA A 232 18.14 -19.42 9.08
N LEU A 233 16.81 -19.39 9.26
CA LEU A 233 15.95 -18.31 8.78
C LEU A 233 15.65 -17.30 9.89
N GLN A 234 15.32 -17.80 11.09
CA GLN A 234 14.99 -16.97 12.24
C GLN A 234 16.20 -16.18 12.75
N GLY A 235 15.95 -14.94 13.17
CA GLY A 235 16.97 -14.00 13.64
C GLY A 235 17.80 -13.39 12.50
N ARG A 236 17.47 -13.69 11.24
CA ARG A 236 18.20 -13.21 10.04
C ARG A 236 17.42 -12.14 9.28
N ARG A 237 16.20 -11.80 9.71
CA ARG A 237 15.39 -10.73 9.10
C ARG A 237 15.19 -10.98 7.59
N VAL A 238 15.02 -12.25 7.20
CA VAL A 238 14.90 -12.68 5.80
C VAL A 238 13.57 -12.27 5.16
N ALA A 239 12.56 -11.98 5.98
CA ALA A 239 11.28 -11.45 5.51
C ALA A 239 11.26 -9.92 5.45
N PHE A 240 12.28 -9.20 5.94
CA PHE A 240 12.26 -7.75 6.06
C PHE A 240 12.54 -7.08 4.72
N LEU A 241 11.68 -6.15 4.30
CA LEU A 241 11.98 -5.24 3.19
C LEU A 241 13.06 -4.26 3.63
N ARG A 242 14.21 -4.27 2.96
CA ARG A 242 15.30 -3.35 3.27
C ARG A 242 15.12 -2.06 2.48
N GLN A 243 15.21 -0.94 3.18
CA GLN A 243 15.26 0.39 2.57
C GLN A 243 16.63 0.57 1.93
N GLU A 244 16.75 0.15 0.67
CA GLU A 244 17.98 0.27 -0.08
C GLU A 244 17.90 1.50 -0.98
N ARG A 245 18.68 2.53 -0.64
CA ARG A 245 18.79 3.71 -1.49
C ARG A 245 19.32 3.29 -2.85
N GLY A 246 18.67 3.76 -3.91
CA GLY A 246 19.14 3.56 -5.28
C GLY A 246 18.77 2.21 -5.91
N VAL A 247 18.16 1.27 -5.18
CA VAL A 247 17.57 0.08 -5.82
C VAL A 247 16.41 0.54 -6.68
N ARG A 248 16.55 0.31 -7.99
CA ARG A 248 15.44 0.43 -8.93
C ARG A 248 14.75 -0.92 -8.94
N SER A 249 13.62 -1.01 -8.26
CA SER A 249 12.79 -2.20 -8.35
C SER A 249 12.26 -2.31 -9.78
N SER A 250 12.34 -3.52 -10.35
CA SER A 250 11.67 -3.86 -11.61
C SER A 250 10.53 -4.81 -11.29
N GLY A 251 9.48 -4.83 -12.11
CA GLY A 251 8.36 -5.75 -11.90
C GLY A 251 8.79 -7.23 -11.86
N GLN A 252 9.84 -7.60 -12.61
CA GLN A 252 10.42 -8.95 -12.56
C GLN A 252 11.11 -9.23 -11.22
N TYR A 253 11.90 -8.27 -10.71
CA TYR A 253 12.55 -8.41 -9.41
C TYR A 253 11.52 -8.51 -8.28
N GLU A 254 10.50 -7.67 -8.29
CA GLU A 254 9.40 -7.69 -7.31
C GLU A 254 8.61 -9.00 -7.36
N ALA A 255 8.30 -9.52 -8.54
CA ALA A 255 7.63 -10.81 -8.68
C ALA A 255 8.48 -11.96 -8.13
N ALA A 256 9.79 -11.97 -8.42
CA ALA A 256 10.71 -12.97 -7.89
C ALA A 256 10.88 -12.86 -6.37
N LEU A 257 10.97 -11.64 -5.84
CA LEU A 257 11.05 -11.35 -4.41
C LEU A 257 9.77 -11.82 -3.70
N MET A 258 8.60 -11.55 -4.27
CA MET A 258 7.32 -11.99 -3.70
C MET A 258 7.22 -13.52 -3.66
N ALA A 259 7.49 -14.21 -4.77
CA ALA A 259 7.44 -15.68 -4.82
C ALA A 259 8.39 -16.33 -3.80
N MET A 260 9.52 -15.68 -3.53
CA MET A 260 10.47 -16.12 -2.52
C MET A 260 10.00 -15.83 -1.10
N LEU A 261 9.38 -14.67 -0.83
CA LEU A 261 8.79 -14.36 0.47
C LEU A 261 7.63 -15.30 0.79
N GLU A 262 6.77 -15.60 -0.19
CA GLU A 262 5.71 -16.62 -0.06
C GLU A 262 6.30 -18.00 0.29
N TYR A 263 7.38 -18.41 -0.38
CA TYR A 263 8.08 -19.66 -0.06
C TYR A 263 8.63 -19.67 1.38
N LEU A 264 9.27 -18.58 1.81
CA LEU A 264 9.86 -18.46 3.15
C LEU A 264 8.78 -18.47 4.24
N VAL A 265 7.72 -17.69 4.09
CA VAL A 265 6.63 -17.60 5.07
C VAL A 265 5.82 -18.90 5.11
N LYS A 266 5.63 -19.58 3.97
CA LYS A 266 5.01 -20.92 3.94
C LYS A 266 5.85 -21.96 4.68
N LEU A 267 7.18 -21.84 4.60
CA LEU A 267 8.09 -22.76 5.28
C LEU A 267 8.18 -22.47 6.79
N ASP A 268 8.25 -21.20 7.16
CA ASP A 268 8.29 -20.75 8.56
C ASP A 268 7.43 -19.47 8.73
N PRO A 269 6.15 -19.63 9.15
CA PRO A 269 5.26 -18.49 9.36
C PRO A 269 5.72 -17.51 10.44
N SER A 270 6.61 -17.92 11.36
CA SER A 270 7.12 -17.04 12.42
C SER A 270 7.97 -15.89 11.87
N LEU A 271 8.46 -15.99 10.63
CA LEU A 271 9.17 -14.91 9.95
C LEU A 271 8.30 -13.65 9.78
N ALA A 272 6.98 -13.81 9.69
CA ALA A 272 6.05 -12.68 9.60
C ALA A 272 5.90 -11.92 10.94
N THR A 273 6.20 -12.58 12.07
CA THR A 273 6.14 -11.97 13.40
C THR A 273 7.51 -11.62 13.97
N GLU A 274 8.57 -11.84 13.19
CA GLU A 274 9.94 -11.50 13.56
C GLU A 274 10.08 -9.98 13.78
N ALA A 275 10.77 -9.63 14.86
CA ALA A 275 11.19 -8.28 15.18
C ALA A 275 12.70 -8.26 15.34
N ASP A 276 13.34 -7.15 14.97
CA ASP A 276 14.76 -6.99 15.21
C ASP A 276 15.12 -6.53 16.63
N ASP A 277 16.41 -6.38 16.89
CA ASP A 277 16.94 -5.99 18.21
C ASP A 277 16.43 -4.61 18.67
N ASP A 278 16.01 -3.76 17.73
CA ASP A 278 15.42 -2.44 17.99
C ASP A 278 13.87 -2.50 18.03
N GLY A 279 13.28 -3.70 17.90
CA GLY A 279 11.84 -3.92 17.91
C GLY A 279 11.14 -3.59 16.58
N TYR A 280 11.87 -3.42 15.48
CA TYR A 280 11.28 -3.22 14.16
C TYR A 280 10.75 -4.54 13.64
N ASN A 281 9.46 -4.58 13.31
CA ASN A 281 8.84 -5.72 12.67
C ASN A 281 8.78 -5.55 11.13
N VAL A 282 8.33 -6.59 10.44
CA VAL A 282 8.20 -6.64 8.97
C VAL A 282 7.29 -5.54 8.39
N ILE A 283 6.28 -5.07 9.14
CA ILE A 283 5.35 -4.02 8.70
C ILE A 283 6.02 -2.65 8.82
N LEU A 284 6.78 -2.43 9.90
CA LEU A 284 7.53 -1.19 10.11
C LEU A 284 8.61 -1.01 9.04
N THR A 285 9.29 -2.09 8.64
CA THR A 285 10.31 -2.01 7.58
C THR A 285 9.72 -1.79 6.19
N ALA A 286 8.53 -2.33 5.90
CA ALA A 286 7.78 -1.96 4.69
C ALA A 286 7.38 -0.48 4.67
N ALA A 287 6.95 0.06 5.81
CA ALA A 287 6.64 1.50 5.94
C ALA A 287 7.87 2.40 5.68
N ALA A 288 9.08 1.94 6.02
CA ALA A 288 10.32 2.63 5.68
C ALA A 288 10.70 2.52 4.19
N SER A 289 10.32 1.42 3.55
CA SER A 289 10.76 1.06 2.19
C SER A 289 9.74 1.37 1.10
N GLY A 290 8.57 1.95 1.44
CA GLY A 290 7.46 2.12 0.51
C GLY A 290 7.81 2.85 -0.79
N LEU A 291 8.73 3.81 -0.77
CA LEU A 291 9.15 4.53 -1.99
C LEU A 291 10.12 3.74 -2.89
N THR A 292 10.67 2.62 -2.41
CA THR A 292 11.63 1.80 -3.16
C THR A 292 10.96 0.80 -4.09
N TYR A 293 9.74 0.37 -3.74
CA TYR A 293 9.00 -0.67 -4.44
C TYR A 293 7.69 -0.13 -5.02
N SER A 294 7.11 -0.84 -5.97
CA SER A 294 5.80 -0.50 -6.52
C SER A 294 4.69 -0.67 -5.48
N ASP A 295 3.66 0.17 -5.55
CA ASP A 295 2.49 0.11 -4.67
C ASP A 295 1.88 -1.30 -4.64
N LYS A 296 1.78 -1.95 -5.81
CA LYS A 296 1.22 -3.30 -5.95
C LYS A 296 2.04 -4.33 -5.16
N PHE A 297 3.36 -4.28 -5.25
CA PHE A 297 4.23 -5.18 -4.51
C PHE A 297 4.11 -4.94 -3.00
N VAL A 298 4.18 -3.69 -2.55
CA VAL A 298 4.12 -3.35 -1.11
C VAL A 298 2.79 -3.78 -0.50
N ILE A 299 1.67 -3.53 -1.18
CA ILE A 299 0.34 -3.94 -0.70
C ILE A 299 0.24 -5.47 -0.59
N ALA A 300 0.69 -6.21 -1.62
CA ALA A 300 0.68 -7.67 -1.57
C ALA A 300 1.61 -8.23 -0.48
N TYR A 301 2.74 -7.58 -0.23
CA TYR A 301 3.65 -7.94 0.86
C TYR A 301 3.00 -7.72 2.23
N LEU A 302 2.39 -6.55 2.45
CA LEU A 302 1.71 -6.21 3.71
C LEU A 302 0.57 -7.19 3.98
N GLN A 303 -0.18 -7.57 2.94
CA GLN A 303 -1.23 -8.57 3.01
C GLN A 303 -0.66 -9.95 3.38
N LEU A 304 0.39 -10.42 2.69
CA LEU A 304 1.07 -11.69 3.00
C LEU A 304 1.52 -11.74 4.47
N MET A 305 2.16 -10.68 4.97
CA MET A 305 2.65 -10.65 6.35
C MET A 305 1.50 -10.61 7.36
N LYS A 306 0.46 -9.81 7.10
CA LYS A 306 -0.73 -9.74 7.96
C LYS A 306 -1.46 -11.08 8.04
N ASP A 307 -1.63 -11.78 6.92
CA ASP A 307 -2.29 -13.09 6.87
C ASP A 307 -1.50 -14.17 7.63
N ASN A 308 -0.21 -13.94 7.88
CA ASN A 308 0.66 -14.80 8.68
C ASN A 308 0.94 -14.23 10.08
N GLY A 309 0.08 -13.33 10.58
CA GLY A 309 0.05 -12.90 11.97
C GLY A 309 0.94 -11.69 12.31
N ALA A 310 1.51 -11.01 11.30
CA ALA A 310 2.30 -9.80 11.54
C ALA A 310 1.45 -8.72 12.24
N SER A 311 2.00 -8.17 13.34
CA SER A 311 1.32 -7.11 14.08
C SER A 311 1.40 -5.76 13.35
N LEU A 312 0.26 -5.10 13.18
CA LEU A 312 0.16 -3.76 12.58
C LEU A 312 0.53 -2.64 13.56
N THR A 313 0.60 -2.98 14.85
CA THR A 313 1.01 -2.09 15.93
C THR A 313 2.21 -2.70 16.66
N VAL A 314 3.11 -1.86 17.15
CA VAL A 314 4.23 -2.34 17.96
C VAL A 314 3.83 -2.22 19.43
N PRO A 315 3.87 -3.31 20.22
CA PRO A 315 3.55 -3.25 21.65
C PRO A 315 4.47 -2.24 22.36
N GLN A 316 3.86 -1.42 23.22
CA GLN A 316 4.61 -0.49 24.06
C GLN A 316 5.44 -1.26 25.09
N PRO A 317 6.67 -0.81 25.45
CA PRO A 317 7.29 0.48 25.12
C PRO A 317 8.14 0.35 23.85
N PRO A 318 7.82 1.00 22.73
CA PRO A 318 8.38 0.61 21.47
C PRO A 318 9.56 1.50 21.07
N PRO A 319 10.30 1.08 20.04
CA PRO A 319 11.04 1.97 19.14
C PRO A 319 10.32 3.30 18.84
N MET A 320 11.12 4.25 18.35
CA MET A 320 10.73 5.64 18.15
C MET A 320 9.50 5.87 17.23
N PHE A 321 9.04 4.88 16.46
CA PHE A 321 7.93 5.01 15.49
C PHE A 321 7.01 3.77 15.43
N GLN A 322 5.69 4.00 15.36
CA GLN A 322 4.73 2.98 14.89
C GLN A 322 4.72 2.94 13.35
N PRO A 323 4.27 1.83 12.70
CA PRO A 323 4.27 1.70 11.25
C PRO A 323 3.61 2.87 10.51
N LEU A 324 2.45 3.32 10.98
CA LEU A 324 1.73 4.45 10.38
C LEU A 324 2.51 5.77 10.45
N HIS A 325 3.25 6.02 11.53
CA HIS A 325 4.08 7.22 11.66
C HIS A 325 5.30 7.15 10.73
N LEU A 326 5.91 5.98 10.60
CA LEU A 326 7.07 5.79 9.75
C LEU A 326 6.69 5.89 8.27
N ALA A 327 5.51 5.38 7.89
CA ALA A 327 4.97 5.53 6.55
C ALA A 327 4.72 7.02 6.22
N ALA A 328 4.09 7.76 7.15
CA ALA A 328 3.90 9.20 7.00
C ALA A 328 5.23 9.97 6.86
N HIS A 329 6.23 9.61 7.68
CA HIS A 329 7.55 10.22 7.64
C HIS A 329 8.27 9.99 6.30
N ASN A 330 8.24 8.75 5.79
CA ASN A 330 8.86 8.38 4.53
C ASN A 330 7.98 8.69 3.30
N SER A 331 6.83 9.34 3.47
CA SER A 331 5.89 9.65 2.40
C SER A 331 5.36 8.41 1.64
N ALA A 332 5.30 7.26 2.32
CA ALA A 332 4.79 5.99 1.77
C ALA A 332 3.25 5.95 1.80
N HIS A 333 2.63 6.76 0.94
CA HIS A 333 1.18 7.00 0.93
C HIS A 333 0.33 5.73 0.75
N HIS A 334 0.72 4.79 -0.12
CA HIS A 334 0.01 3.51 -0.27
C HIS A 334 0.03 2.66 1.01
N VAL A 335 1.11 2.73 1.81
CA VAL A 335 1.19 2.03 3.11
C VAL A 335 0.24 2.68 4.12
N ILE A 336 0.14 4.02 4.11
CA ILE A 336 -0.82 4.75 4.95
C ILE A 336 -2.25 4.32 4.62
N GLU A 337 -2.61 4.31 3.34
CA GLU A 337 -3.94 3.92 2.87
C GLU A 337 -4.28 2.49 3.28
N TRP A 338 -3.36 1.54 3.05
CA TRP A 338 -3.55 0.15 3.45
C TRP A 338 -3.66 -0.02 4.97
N LEU A 339 -2.82 0.67 5.76
CA LEU A 339 -2.89 0.61 7.23
C LEU A 339 -4.20 1.19 7.76
N CYS A 340 -4.71 2.26 7.18
CA CYS A 340 -5.96 2.89 7.60
C CYS A 340 -7.18 1.96 7.45
N GLN A 341 -7.17 1.06 6.46
CA GLN A 341 -8.22 0.05 6.27
C GLN A 341 -8.23 -1.03 7.37
N HIS A 342 -7.12 -1.17 8.11
CA HIS A 342 -6.90 -2.27 9.05
C HIS A 342 -6.73 -1.83 10.50
N LEU A 343 -6.59 -0.52 10.74
CA LEU A 343 -6.40 0.05 12.07
C LEU A 343 -7.68 0.68 12.59
N SER A 344 -7.91 0.58 13.89
CA SER A 344 -8.98 1.32 14.56
C SER A 344 -8.63 2.81 14.67
N PRO A 345 -9.63 3.71 14.81
CA PRO A 345 -9.37 5.13 15.05
C PRO A 345 -8.46 5.40 16.26
N ALA A 346 -8.53 4.56 17.30
CA ALA A 346 -7.65 4.68 18.47
C ALA A 346 -6.17 4.44 18.11
N HIS A 347 -5.88 3.45 17.25
CA HIS A 347 -4.52 3.19 16.78
C HIS A 347 -4.03 4.26 15.81
N ILE A 348 -4.90 4.78 14.94
CA ILE A 348 -4.57 5.88 14.02
C ILE A 348 -4.19 7.15 14.80
N ASN A 349 -4.88 7.41 15.91
CA ASN A 349 -4.66 8.56 16.77
C ASN A 349 -3.60 8.36 17.86
N THR A 350 -2.86 7.25 17.82
CA THR A 350 -1.79 7.02 18.78
C THR A 350 -0.72 8.11 18.61
N ALA A 351 -0.47 8.88 19.66
CA ALA A 351 0.53 9.94 19.62
C ALA A 351 1.94 9.40 19.95
N ARG A 352 2.94 9.86 19.20
CA ARG A 352 4.36 9.66 19.51
C ARG A 352 4.82 10.53 20.69
N GLY A 353 5.71 10.02 21.52
CA GLY A 353 6.44 10.82 22.52
C GLY A 353 7.47 11.75 21.88
N GLY A 354 7.51 13.03 22.31
CA GLY A 354 8.67 13.91 22.07
C GLY A 354 8.66 14.88 20.87
N GLY A 355 7.52 15.23 20.25
CA GLY A 355 7.46 16.22 19.14
C GLY A 355 6.24 17.14 19.15
N ALA A 356 6.16 18.10 18.21
CA ALA A 356 5.01 19.00 18.04
C ALA A 356 3.86 18.34 17.27
N HIS A 357 4.16 17.68 16.16
CA HIS A 357 3.21 16.90 15.36
C HIS A 357 3.35 15.41 15.69
N ARG A 358 2.51 14.96 16.63
CA ARG A 358 2.68 13.65 17.28
C ARG A 358 1.93 12.51 16.62
N THR A 359 1.00 12.79 15.72
CA THR A 359 0.19 11.78 15.02
C THR A 359 0.70 11.58 13.60
N ALA A 360 0.34 10.45 12.98
CA ALA A 360 0.64 10.21 11.57
C ALA A 360 0.06 11.30 10.65
N LEU A 361 -1.14 11.82 10.96
CA LEU A 361 -1.75 12.94 10.24
C LEU A 361 -0.89 14.20 10.26
N GLY A 362 -0.39 14.60 11.44
CA GLY A 362 0.48 15.77 11.56
C GLY A 362 1.82 15.59 10.83
N ILE A 363 2.42 14.39 10.91
CA ILE A 363 3.66 14.08 10.18
C ILE A 363 3.43 14.13 8.66
N ALA A 364 2.35 13.51 8.17
CA ALA A 364 2.02 13.50 6.74
C ALA A 364 1.84 14.92 6.19
N ALA A 365 1.10 15.76 6.90
CA ALA A 365 0.86 17.15 6.51
C ALA A 365 2.15 18.00 6.54
N MET A 366 3.00 17.80 7.54
CA MET A 366 4.33 18.44 7.60
C MET A 366 5.19 18.04 6.39
N ARG A 367 5.15 16.76 5.98
CA ARG A 367 5.90 16.30 4.80
C ARG A 367 5.36 16.89 3.50
N VAL A 368 4.05 17.03 3.35
CA VAL A 368 3.46 17.76 2.20
C VAL A 368 3.94 19.21 2.18
N ALA A 369 3.95 19.90 3.33
CA ALA A 369 4.46 21.27 3.42
C ALA A 369 5.96 21.37 3.09
N ASP A 370 6.78 20.41 3.52
CA ASP A 370 8.20 20.32 3.15
C ASP A 370 8.36 20.17 1.63
N TRP A 371 7.63 19.23 1.03
CA TRP A 371 7.66 19.01 -0.42
C TRP A 371 7.17 20.24 -1.17
N GLN A 372 6.16 20.96 -0.68
CA GLN A 372 5.64 22.18 -1.29
C GLN A 372 6.67 23.32 -1.40
N ARG A 373 7.75 23.30 -0.61
CA ARG A 373 8.85 24.28 -0.70
C ARG A 373 9.97 23.90 -1.67
N GLN A 374 10.04 22.63 -2.07
CA GLN A 374 11.10 22.17 -2.98
C GLN A 374 10.81 22.61 -4.42
N GLU A 375 11.84 22.60 -5.27
CA GLU A 375 11.68 22.90 -6.70
C GLU A 375 10.72 21.91 -7.37
N PRO A 376 9.84 22.37 -8.30
CA PRO A 376 8.94 21.49 -9.04
C PRO A 376 9.66 20.36 -9.79
N SER A 377 9.18 19.14 -9.57
CA SER A 377 9.54 17.96 -10.37
C SER A 377 8.32 17.04 -10.46
N GLU A 378 8.28 16.18 -11.48
CA GLU A 378 7.17 15.23 -11.66
C GLU A 378 7.04 14.31 -10.44
N GLN A 379 8.16 13.72 -9.99
CA GLN A 379 8.17 12.83 -8.83
C GLN A 379 7.75 13.54 -7.53
N ARG A 380 8.11 14.82 -7.36
CA ARG A 380 7.63 15.63 -6.25
C ARG A 380 6.12 15.81 -6.31
N ASN A 381 5.57 16.16 -7.47
CA ASN A 381 4.14 16.40 -7.64
C ASN A 381 3.32 15.11 -7.43
N GLU A 382 3.82 13.98 -7.94
CA GLU A 382 3.24 12.65 -7.68
C GLU A 382 3.25 12.33 -6.18
N THR A 383 4.37 12.58 -5.50
CA THR A 383 4.49 12.35 -4.05
C THR A 383 3.55 13.24 -3.25
N ILE A 384 3.43 14.54 -3.61
CA ILE A 384 2.49 15.47 -2.98
C ILE A 384 1.05 14.97 -3.17
N SER A 385 0.66 14.64 -4.40
CA SER A 385 -0.69 14.16 -4.73
C SER A 385 -1.04 12.87 -3.98
N GLY A 386 -0.11 11.90 -3.96
CA GLY A 386 -0.26 10.66 -3.20
C GLY A 386 -0.40 10.93 -1.70
N MET A 387 0.42 11.81 -1.13
CA MET A 387 0.35 12.16 0.29
C MET A 387 -0.92 12.93 0.66
N GLN A 388 -1.42 13.82 -0.20
CA GLN A 388 -2.71 14.48 0.00
C GLN A 388 -3.85 13.47 0.03
N ARG A 389 -3.85 12.50 -0.89
CA ARG A 389 -4.81 11.38 -0.86
C ARG A 389 -4.72 10.59 0.44
N ALA A 390 -3.51 10.23 0.89
CA ALA A 390 -3.33 9.53 2.15
C ALA A 390 -3.76 10.35 3.38
N ILE A 391 -3.60 11.69 3.37
CA ILE A 391 -4.15 12.57 4.41
C ILE A 391 -5.68 12.48 4.43
N ARG A 392 -6.33 12.51 3.26
CA ARG A 392 -7.79 12.33 3.17
C ARG A 392 -8.22 10.96 3.68
N THR A 393 -7.50 9.89 3.34
CA THR A 393 -7.76 8.55 3.89
C THR A 393 -7.58 8.48 5.41
N LEU A 394 -6.56 9.11 5.98
CA LEU A 394 -6.39 9.23 7.43
C LEU A 394 -7.59 9.93 8.09
N LEU A 395 -8.02 11.06 7.51
CA LEU A 395 -9.16 11.84 8.01
C LEU A 395 -10.46 11.05 7.93
N ALA A 396 -10.72 10.39 6.79
CA ALA A 396 -11.87 9.50 6.59
C ALA A 396 -11.85 8.31 7.55
N SER A 397 -10.66 7.85 7.95
CA SER A 397 -10.46 6.75 8.89
C SER A 397 -10.48 7.17 10.37
N GLY A 398 -10.81 8.43 10.66
CA GLY A 398 -11.00 8.94 12.02
C GLY A 398 -9.75 9.55 12.67
N ALA A 399 -8.73 9.94 11.89
CA ALA A 399 -7.61 10.70 12.41
C ALA A 399 -8.08 12.07 12.96
N ALA A 400 -7.77 12.38 14.21
CA ALA A 400 -8.24 13.56 14.92
C ALA A 400 -7.47 14.82 14.49
N ILE A 401 -8.19 15.78 13.92
CA ILE A 401 -7.64 17.07 13.48
C ILE A 401 -7.11 17.87 14.68
N ASP A 402 -7.83 17.82 15.81
CA ASP A 402 -7.47 18.51 17.06
C ASP A 402 -6.11 18.08 17.64
N MET A 403 -5.54 16.96 17.17
CA MET A 403 -4.20 16.50 17.56
C MET A 403 -3.08 17.08 16.71
N VAL A 404 -3.40 17.78 15.62
CA VAL A 404 -2.46 18.53 14.80
C VAL A 404 -2.40 19.95 15.35
N ARG A 405 -1.24 20.37 15.83
CA ARG A 405 -1.10 21.65 16.53
C ARG A 405 -1.35 22.83 15.58
N THR A 406 -2.13 23.80 16.06
CA THR A 406 -2.29 25.07 15.35
C THR A 406 -0.99 25.90 15.44
N PRO A 407 -0.77 26.86 14.52
CA PRO A 407 0.40 27.74 14.57
C PRO A 407 0.62 28.43 15.92
N GLN A 408 -0.46 28.73 16.65
CA GLN A 408 -0.44 29.40 17.96
C GLN A 408 -0.03 28.45 19.11
N GLN A 409 -0.25 27.14 18.95
CA GLN A 409 0.12 26.12 19.93
C GLN A 409 1.57 25.63 19.76
N LEU A 410 2.24 26.00 18.68
CA LEU A 410 3.61 25.63 18.38
C LEU A 410 4.61 26.52 19.14
N PRO A 411 5.77 25.98 19.56
CA PRO A 411 6.82 26.79 20.16
C PRO A 411 7.39 27.80 19.16
N ALA A 412 7.98 28.90 19.65
CA ALA A 412 8.52 29.96 18.79
C ALA A 412 9.59 29.47 17.79
N HIS A 413 10.31 28.39 18.12
CA HIS A 413 11.34 27.78 17.27
C HIS A 413 10.79 26.73 16.29
N ALA A 414 9.48 26.52 16.23
CA ALA A 414 8.88 25.61 15.27
C ALA A 414 9.19 26.05 13.83
N THR A 415 9.57 25.07 13.01
CA THR A 415 9.86 25.22 11.59
C THR A 415 8.62 25.73 10.84
N GLN A 416 8.82 26.34 9.67
CA GLN A 416 7.69 26.83 8.89
C GLN A 416 6.79 25.69 8.40
N SER A 417 7.36 24.52 8.08
CA SER A 417 6.56 23.35 7.70
C SER A 417 5.70 22.81 8.83
N GLU A 418 6.16 22.90 10.08
CA GLU A 418 5.30 22.60 11.24
C GLU A 418 4.14 23.59 11.34
N ARG A 419 4.37 24.88 11.07
CA ARG A 419 3.31 25.90 11.09
C ARG A 419 2.30 25.69 9.97
N ASP A 420 2.76 25.28 8.78
CA ASP A 420 1.90 25.11 7.60
C ASP A 420 1.12 23.79 7.61
N ALA A 421 1.59 22.78 8.35
CA ALA A 421 0.96 21.46 8.43
C ALA A 421 -0.54 21.51 8.78
N HIS A 422 -0.93 22.36 9.74
CA HIS A 422 -2.34 22.50 10.10
C HIS A 422 -3.19 23.03 8.93
N GLY A 423 -2.66 23.99 8.15
CA GLY A 423 -3.34 24.50 6.97
C GLY A 423 -3.52 23.44 5.88
N VAL A 424 -2.52 22.57 5.69
CA VAL A 424 -2.61 21.42 4.76
C VAL A 424 -3.73 20.46 5.19
N VAL A 425 -3.80 20.10 6.48
CA VAL A 425 -4.86 19.22 7.00
C VAL A 425 -6.25 19.83 6.76
N LEU A 426 -6.42 21.12 7.05
CA LEU A 426 -7.69 21.82 6.85
C LEU A 426 -8.12 21.87 5.39
N ALA A 427 -7.17 22.10 4.47
CA ALA A 427 -7.45 22.10 3.03
C ALA A 427 -7.93 20.72 2.55
N GLU A 428 -7.23 19.65 2.94
CA GLU A 428 -7.63 18.29 2.57
C GLU A 428 -8.93 17.86 3.25
N TYR A 429 -9.18 18.31 4.48
CA TYR A 429 -10.42 18.01 5.17
C TYR A 429 -11.64 18.66 4.50
N LEU A 430 -11.48 19.87 3.95
CA LEU A 430 -12.53 20.49 3.14
C LEU A 430 -12.86 19.65 1.91
N THR A 431 -11.86 19.05 1.26
CA THR A 431 -12.05 18.09 0.15
C THR A 431 -12.80 16.85 0.62
N VAL A 432 -12.45 16.27 1.78
CA VAL A 432 -13.18 15.12 2.36
C VAL A 432 -14.65 15.48 2.61
N LEU A 433 -14.90 16.67 3.17
CA LEU A 433 -16.27 17.14 3.42
C LEU A 433 -17.02 17.35 2.10
N ASN A 434 -16.40 17.88 1.04
CA ASN A 434 -17.07 18.21 -0.21
C ASN A 434 -17.28 17.04 -1.16
N ASP A 435 -16.28 16.17 -1.28
CA ASP A 435 -16.22 15.22 -2.39
C ASP A 435 -16.41 13.77 -1.89
N GLU A 436 -15.75 13.40 -0.78
CA GLU A 436 -15.71 12.00 -0.32
C GLU A 436 -16.90 11.64 0.58
N LEU A 437 -17.25 12.51 1.53
CA LEU A 437 -18.31 12.26 2.51
C LEU A 437 -19.71 12.12 1.85
N PRO A 438 -20.12 13.01 0.92
CA PRO A 438 -21.39 12.83 0.19
C PRO A 438 -21.49 11.50 -0.54
N GLN A 439 -20.40 11.06 -1.18
CA GLN A 439 -20.35 9.80 -1.92
C GLN A 439 -20.47 8.61 -0.97
N ALA A 440 -19.69 8.60 0.12
CA ALA A 440 -19.73 7.54 1.14
C ALA A 440 -21.12 7.37 1.77
N VAL A 441 -21.85 8.48 1.98
CA VAL A 441 -23.24 8.42 2.46
C VAL A 441 -24.15 7.74 1.45
N MET A 442 -24.05 8.11 0.17
CA MET A 442 -24.88 7.53 -0.88
C MET A 442 -24.57 6.05 -1.10
N ASP A 443 -23.30 5.68 -1.12
CA ASP A 443 -22.87 4.28 -1.24
C ASP A 443 -23.37 3.45 -0.06
N GLY A 444 -23.31 4.02 1.14
CA GLY A 444 -23.85 3.41 2.35
C GLY A 444 -25.34 3.11 2.29
N VAL A 445 -26.14 4.12 1.94
CA VAL A 445 -27.59 3.97 1.79
C VAL A 445 -27.92 2.96 0.68
N ASN A 446 -27.21 3.04 -0.44
CA ASN A 446 -27.42 2.11 -1.56
C ASN A 446 -27.06 0.67 -1.16
N GLY A 447 -25.95 0.46 -0.47
CA GLY A 447 -25.53 -0.85 0.04
C GLY A 447 -26.58 -1.43 0.99
N ALA A 448 -27.04 -0.65 1.97
CA ALA A 448 -28.05 -1.08 2.95
C ALA A 448 -29.42 -1.42 2.31
N LEU A 449 -29.80 -0.73 1.23
CA LEU A 449 -31.04 -0.98 0.49
C LEU A 449 -30.89 -2.00 -0.64
N ASN A 450 -29.68 -2.40 -1.01
CA ASN A 450 -29.44 -3.27 -2.16
C ASN A 450 -30.14 -4.64 -2.04
N PRO A 451 -30.02 -5.36 -0.90
CA PRO A 451 -30.66 -6.68 -0.81
C PRO A 451 -32.19 -6.60 -0.90
N GLN A 452 -32.81 -5.55 -0.36
CA GLN A 452 -34.23 -5.27 -0.55
C GLN A 452 -34.58 -5.06 -2.02
N ARG A 453 -33.81 -4.23 -2.74
CA ARG A 453 -34.06 -3.91 -4.16
C ARG A 453 -33.94 -5.15 -5.03
N ASP A 454 -32.91 -5.96 -4.80
CA ASP A 454 -32.66 -7.20 -5.54
C ASP A 454 -33.78 -8.23 -5.30
N ALA A 455 -34.22 -8.39 -4.05
CA ALA A 455 -35.32 -9.27 -3.72
C ALA A 455 -36.65 -8.79 -4.32
N ALA A 456 -36.93 -7.48 -4.26
CA ALA A 456 -38.13 -6.91 -4.85
C ALA A 456 -38.17 -7.07 -6.38
N ASP A 457 -37.05 -6.87 -7.09
CA ASP A 457 -36.95 -7.11 -8.53
C ASP A 457 -37.17 -8.60 -8.86
N MET A 458 -36.52 -9.50 -8.11
CA MET A 458 -36.71 -10.94 -8.28
C MET A 458 -38.18 -11.35 -8.06
N LEU A 459 -38.81 -10.91 -6.98
CA LEU A 459 -40.19 -11.24 -6.65
C LEU A 459 -41.18 -10.63 -7.65
N THR A 460 -40.92 -9.42 -8.15
CA THR A 460 -41.75 -8.80 -9.19
C THR A 460 -41.81 -9.68 -10.45
N ARG A 461 -40.72 -10.38 -10.78
CA ARG A 461 -40.66 -11.31 -11.92
C ARG A 461 -41.27 -12.68 -11.63
N LEU A 462 -41.15 -13.17 -10.39
CA LEU A 462 -41.57 -14.53 -10.01
C LEU A 462 -43.05 -14.62 -9.59
N LEU A 463 -43.60 -13.62 -8.89
CA LEU A 463 -44.97 -13.64 -8.41
C LEU A 463 -46.02 -13.83 -9.53
N PRO A 464 -45.90 -13.21 -10.72
CA PRO A 464 -46.82 -13.47 -11.83
C PRO A 464 -46.81 -14.92 -12.34
N LEU A 465 -45.73 -15.67 -12.07
CA LEU A 465 -45.57 -17.08 -12.50
C LEU A 465 -46.08 -18.07 -11.45
N ALA A 466 -46.40 -17.60 -10.24
CA ALA A 466 -46.90 -18.45 -9.16
C ALA A 466 -48.28 -19.03 -9.54
N ARG A 467 -48.37 -20.36 -9.60
CA ARG A 467 -49.65 -21.04 -9.87
C ARG A 467 -50.51 -21.07 -8.60
N PRO A 468 -51.83 -20.86 -8.71
CA PRO A 468 -52.74 -21.11 -7.60
C PRO A 468 -52.59 -22.55 -7.10
N ALA A 469 -52.63 -22.74 -5.78
CA ALA A 469 -52.67 -24.08 -5.20
C ALA A 469 -53.94 -24.82 -5.70
N PRO A 470 -53.85 -26.13 -5.99
CA PRO A 470 -55.04 -26.90 -6.36
C PRO A 470 -56.08 -26.84 -5.23
N PRO A 471 -57.38 -26.78 -5.56
CA PRO A 471 -58.43 -26.70 -4.55
C PRO A 471 -58.35 -27.91 -3.61
N THR A 472 -58.32 -27.64 -2.30
CA THR A 472 -58.17 -28.64 -1.24
C THR A 472 -59.48 -29.33 -0.84
N ASN A 473 -60.61 -28.98 -1.46
CA ASN A 473 -61.91 -29.61 -1.20
C ASN A 473 -62.27 -30.62 -2.31
N PRO A 474 -62.25 -31.94 -2.04
CA PRO A 474 -62.53 -32.99 -3.02
C PRO A 474 -64.03 -33.28 -3.23
N THR A 475 -64.93 -32.33 -2.99
CA THR A 475 -66.36 -32.65 -2.86
C THR A 475 -67.21 -32.57 -4.14
N ASP A 476 -66.65 -32.19 -5.29
CA ASP A 476 -67.38 -32.27 -6.57
C ASP A 476 -66.73 -33.27 -7.53
N THR A 477 -67.27 -34.48 -7.53
CA THR A 477 -67.08 -35.52 -8.53
C THR A 477 -67.50 -35.02 -9.93
N SER A 478 -66.56 -34.43 -10.66
CA SER A 478 -66.55 -34.41 -12.14
C SER A 478 -65.11 -34.26 -12.65
N THR A 479 -64.31 -35.29 -12.39
CA THR A 479 -62.86 -35.40 -12.63
C THR A 479 -62.50 -35.79 -14.07
N ALA A 480 -63.05 -35.08 -15.06
CA ALA A 480 -62.56 -35.23 -16.45
C ALA A 480 -62.53 -33.91 -17.25
N ALA A 481 -63.27 -32.88 -16.85
CA ALA A 481 -63.28 -31.60 -17.57
C ALA A 481 -62.27 -30.56 -17.04
N ALA A 482 -61.73 -30.75 -15.82
CA ALA A 482 -60.83 -29.78 -15.19
C ALA A 482 -59.35 -29.86 -15.66
N ALA A 483 -58.95 -30.91 -16.37
CA ALA A 483 -57.60 -31.04 -16.92
C ALA A 483 -57.34 -30.12 -18.14
N HIS A 484 -58.39 -29.47 -18.67
CA HIS A 484 -58.32 -28.54 -19.80
C HIS A 484 -58.90 -27.14 -19.51
N ALA A 485 -59.21 -26.82 -18.24
CA ALA A 485 -59.52 -25.44 -17.87
C ALA A 485 -58.21 -24.62 -17.91
N PRO A 486 -58.18 -23.45 -18.57
CA PRO A 486 -56.98 -22.60 -18.55
C PRO A 486 -56.62 -22.33 -17.09
N ALA A 487 -55.39 -22.67 -16.70
CA ALA A 487 -54.89 -22.42 -15.35
C ALA A 487 -55.23 -20.98 -14.98
N ALA A 488 -56.03 -20.79 -13.92
CA ALA A 488 -56.41 -19.47 -13.49
C ALA A 488 -55.13 -18.62 -13.38
N PRO A 489 -55.10 -17.40 -13.95
CA PRO A 489 -53.91 -16.57 -13.92
C PRO A 489 -53.47 -16.37 -12.47
N SER A 490 -52.15 -16.21 -12.26
CA SER A 490 -51.62 -15.90 -10.93
C SER A 490 -52.45 -14.78 -10.29
N PRO A 491 -52.75 -14.84 -8.98
CA PRO A 491 -53.35 -13.71 -8.28
C PRO A 491 -52.49 -12.43 -8.36
N PHE A 492 -51.22 -12.57 -8.80
CA PHE A 492 -50.26 -11.49 -9.05
C PHE A 492 -49.98 -11.28 -10.55
N ALA A 493 -50.88 -11.66 -11.46
CA ALA A 493 -50.75 -11.37 -12.88
C ALA A 493 -50.42 -9.88 -13.08
N LEU A 494 -49.38 -9.59 -13.91
CA LEU A 494 -48.67 -8.30 -14.03
C LEU A 494 -49.54 -7.07 -13.81
N THR A 495 -49.58 -6.60 -12.57
CA THR A 495 -50.19 -5.32 -12.17
C THR A 495 -49.19 -4.55 -11.33
N ASP A 496 -49.37 -3.24 -11.21
CA ASP A 496 -48.58 -2.40 -10.30
C ASP A 496 -48.64 -2.90 -8.85
N ALA A 497 -49.71 -3.62 -8.48
CA ALA A 497 -49.86 -4.28 -7.19
C ALA A 497 -48.80 -5.37 -6.94
N THR A 498 -48.33 -6.06 -7.98
CA THR A 498 -47.28 -7.09 -7.85
C THR A 498 -45.95 -6.49 -7.44
N ALA A 499 -45.56 -5.36 -8.04
CA ALA A 499 -44.34 -4.65 -7.66
C ALA A 499 -44.42 -4.11 -6.23
N GLN A 500 -45.57 -3.61 -5.80
CA GLN A 500 -45.79 -3.16 -4.43
C GLN A 500 -45.70 -4.31 -3.41
N VAL A 501 -46.31 -5.46 -3.69
CA VAL A 501 -46.22 -6.65 -2.84
C VAL A 501 -44.77 -7.13 -2.76
N ALA A 502 -44.09 -7.22 -3.91
CA ALA A 502 -42.67 -7.58 -3.97
C ALA A 502 -41.79 -6.63 -3.16
N TRP A 503 -42.04 -5.31 -3.24
CA TRP A 503 -41.33 -4.30 -2.46
C TRP A 503 -41.56 -4.47 -0.95
N LYS A 504 -42.80 -4.72 -0.52
CA LYS A 504 -43.13 -4.95 0.89
C LYS A 504 -42.53 -6.25 1.43
N ILE A 505 -42.39 -7.29 0.61
CA ILE A 505 -41.66 -8.51 1.00
C ILE A 505 -40.16 -8.22 1.06
N GLY A 506 -39.60 -7.54 0.07
CA GLY A 506 -38.19 -7.16 0.04
C GLY A 506 -37.79 -6.26 1.22
N ALA A 507 -38.70 -5.46 1.76
CA ALA A 507 -38.46 -4.63 2.93
C ALA A 507 -37.99 -5.40 4.17
N PHE A 508 -38.24 -6.71 4.27
CA PHE A 508 -37.69 -7.54 5.36
C PHE A 508 -36.22 -7.91 5.19
N LEU A 509 -35.60 -7.54 4.07
CA LEU A 509 -34.23 -7.91 3.70
C LEU A 509 -33.27 -6.71 3.64
N HIS A 510 -33.70 -5.50 4.01
CA HIS A 510 -32.76 -4.38 4.13
C HIS A 510 -31.78 -4.61 5.29
N GLU A 511 -30.56 -4.11 5.16
CA GLU A 511 -29.46 -4.31 6.13
C GLU A 511 -29.03 -2.97 6.73
N PRO A 512 -29.74 -2.43 7.73
CA PRO A 512 -29.39 -1.13 8.33
C PRO A 512 -28.02 -1.16 9.02
N GLU A 513 -27.58 -2.31 9.54
CA GLU A 513 -26.25 -2.52 10.11
C GLU A 513 -25.11 -2.31 9.11
N ALA A 514 -25.36 -2.39 7.80
CA ALA A 514 -24.36 -2.05 6.79
C ALA A 514 -23.85 -0.61 6.95
N ILE A 515 -24.67 0.29 7.50
CA ILE A 515 -24.29 1.69 7.77
C ILE A 515 -23.21 1.79 8.85
N ASP A 516 -23.24 0.89 9.84
CA ASP A 516 -22.27 0.93 10.94
C ASP A 516 -20.86 0.61 10.47
N THR A 517 -20.73 -0.13 9.36
CA THR A 517 -19.45 -0.47 8.74
C THR A 517 -18.78 0.71 8.02
N ILE A 518 -19.53 1.77 7.71
CA ILE A 518 -19.03 2.93 6.97
C ILE A 518 -18.19 3.81 7.89
N ILE A 519 -17.00 4.19 7.45
CA ILE A 519 -16.13 5.09 8.21
C ILE A 519 -16.31 6.51 7.67
N LEU A 520 -16.88 7.40 8.50
CA LEU A 520 -17.25 8.77 8.14
C LEU A 520 -16.38 9.84 8.81
N GLY A 521 -15.12 9.51 9.07
CA GLY A 521 -14.16 10.42 9.70
C GLY A 521 -14.43 10.72 11.17
N GLN A 522 -14.65 12.00 11.52
CA GLN A 522 -14.73 12.45 12.92
C GLN A 522 -15.95 11.89 13.65
N ALA A 523 -15.78 11.49 14.90
CA ALA A 523 -16.80 10.75 15.65
C ALA A 523 -18.17 11.47 15.75
N VAL A 524 -18.17 12.79 15.93
CA VAL A 524 -19.41 13.58 16.08
C VAL A 524 -20.18 13.66 14.77
N VAL A 525 -19.54 14.10 13.68
CA VAL A 525 -20.18 14.20 12.36
C VAL A 525 -20.62 12.81 11.87
N ALA A 526 -19.79 11.78 12.08
CA ALA A 526 -20.11 10.41 11.75
C ALA A 526 -21.37 9.91 12.48
N HIS A 527 -21.47 10.13 13.79
CA HIS A 527 -22.63 9.70 14.57
C HIS A 527 -23.94 10.34 14.08
N ARG A 528 -23.91 11.65 13.80
CA ARG A 528 -25.07 12.39 13.28
C ARG A 528 -25.51 11.84 11.93
N ILE A 529 -24.56 11.65 11.02
CA ILE A 529 -24.84 11.15 9.67
C ILE A 529 -25.32 9.69 9.71
N LYS A 530 -24.69 8.80 10.47
CA LYS A 530 -25.12 7.40 10.60
C LYS A 530 -26.54 7.28 11.13
N THR A 531 -26.87 8.03 12.19
CA THR A 531 -28.22 8.04 12.75
C THR A 531 -29.26 8.49 11.72
N ALA A 532 -28.94 9.53 10.93
CA ALA A 532 -29.81 9.96 9.85
C ALA A 532 -29.91 8.89 8.74
N MET A 533 -28.82 8.28 8.32
CA MET A 533 -28.82 7.21 7.31
C MET A 533 -29.64 6.00 7.75
N GLN A 534 -29.52 5.57 9.01
CA GLN A 534 -30.27 4.43 9.56
C GLN A 534 -31.77 4.69 9.49
N HIS A 535 -32.19 5.88 9.96
CA HIS A 535 -33.59 6.28 9.86
C HIS A 535 -34.06 6.38 8.41
N PHE A 536 -33.23 6.93 7.51
CA PHE A 536 -33.57 7.01 6.09
C PHE A 536 -33.78 5.62 5.47
N VAL A 537 -32.87 4.67 5.74
CA VAL A 537 -32.95 3.30 5.21
C VAL A 537 -34.18 2.59 5.77
N GLU A 538 -34.43 2.66 7.08
CA GLU A 538 -35.61 2.07 7.70
C GLU A 538 -36.91 2.65 7.13
N TYR A 539 -36.98 3.98 6.96
CA TYR A 539 -38.14 4.64 6.37
C TYR A 539 -38.31 4.27 4.90
N ALA A 540 -37.22 4.32 4.12
CA ALA A 540 -37.21 3.96 2.71
C ALA A 540 -37.69 2.51 2.53
N ALA A 541 -37.22 1.58 3.36
CA ALA A 541 -37.59 0.19 3.29
C ALA A 541 -39.06 -0.05 3.64
N THR A 542 -39.52 0.50 4.76
CA THR A 542 -40.81 0.12 5.37
C THR A 542 -41.98 0.99 4.94
N LYS A 543 -41.75 2.28 4.66
CA LYS A 543 -42.81 3.28 4.42
C LYS A 543 -43.04 3.60 2.95
N THR A 544 -42.14 3.25 2.04
CA THR A 544 -42.37 3.42 0.60
C THR A 544 -43.03 2.19 -0.02
N ALA A 545 -43.65 2.38 -1.18
CA ALA A 545 -44.29 1.33 -1.96
C ALA A 545 -43.47 0.87 -3.17
N PHE A 546 -42.48 1.67 -3.60
CA PHE A 546 -41.66 1.42 -4.77
C PHE A 546 -40.35 2.24 -4.75
N ASN A 547 -39.40 1.89 -5.61
CA ASN A 547 -38.08 2.53 -5.65
C ASN A 547 -38.14 3.98 -6.13
N GLU A 548 -39.11 4.35 -6.98
CA GLU A 548 -39.30 5.72 -7.45
C GLU A 548 -39.67 6.68 -6.31
N GLU A 549 -40.34 6.20 -5.26
CA GLU A 549 -40.64 6.98 -4.05
C GLU A 549 -39.37 7.26 -3.24
N VAL A 550 -38.43 6.31 -3.20
CA VAL A 550 -37.12 6.48 -2.54
C VAL A 550 -36.26 7.48 -3.30
N ILE A 551 -36.21 7.35 -4.63
CA ILE A 551 -35.43 8.25 -5.50
C ILE A 551 -36.07 9.64 -5.57
N GLY A 552 -37.39 9.71 -5.38
CA GLY A 552 -38.15 10.95 -5.37
C GLY A 552 -39.06 11.15 -6.57
N GLY A 553 -40.18 11.83 -6.32
CA GLY A 553 -41.10 12.31 -7.36
C GLY A 553 -40.57 13.56 -8.08
N MET A 554 -41.10 13.85 -9.26
CA MET A 554 -40.82 15.11 -9.97
C MET A 554 -41.63 16.24 -9.32
N ALA A 555 -40.96 17.32 -8.93
CA ALA A 555 -41.60 18.52 -8.39
C ALA A 555 -41.01 19.79 -9.03
N SER A 556 -41.83 20.83 -9.16
CA SER A 556 -41.36 22.15 -9.60
C SER A 556 -40.74 22.88 -8.42
N VAL A 557 -39.42 23.05 -8.45
CA VAL A 557 -38.66 23.82 -7.45
C VAL A 557 -38.00 25.00 -8.15
N GLY A 558 -38.39 26.23 -7.79
CA GLY A 558 -37.88 27.44 -8.45
C GLY A 558 -38.21 27.55 -9.94
N GLY A 559 -39.31 26.92 -10.38
CA GLY A 559 -39.73 26.92 -11.79
C GLY A 559 -39.07 25.86 -12.67
N GLN A 560 -38.18 25.03 -12.11
CA GLN A 560 -37.62 23.85 -12.80
C GLN A 560 -38.23 22.57 -12.22
N VAL A 561 -38.62 21.64 -13.11
CA VAL A 561 -39.08 20.32 -12.69
C VAL A 561 -37.85 19.47 -12.37
N VAL A 562 -37.62 19.24 -11.09
CA VAL A 562 -36.51 18.44 -10.57
C VAL A 562 -37.04 17.27 -9.77
N ARG A 563 -36.24 16.20 -9.68
CA ARG A 563 -36.57 15.05 -8.84
C ARG A 563 -36.26 15.40 -7.39
N VAL A 564 -37.27 15.37 -6.53
CA VAL A 564 -37.14 15.67 -5.09
C VAL A 564 -37.02 14.36 -4.33
N PRO A 565 -35.81 14.03 -3.81
CA PRO A 565 -35.60 12.78 -3.08
C PRO A 565 -36.51 12.64 -1.87
N LEU A 566 -36.65 11.41 -1.37
CA LEU A 566 -37.45 11.10 -0.19
C LEU A 566 -37.16 12.05 0.99
N GLN A 567 -38.19 12.79 1.41
CA GLN A 567 -38.16 13.72 2.54
C GLN A 567 -38.77 13.09 3.78
N CYS A 568 -38.05 12.14 4.39
CA CYS A 568 -38.51 11.43 5.58
C CYS A 568 -38.23 12.18 6.90
N PHE A 569 -37.49 13.28 6.86
CA PHE A 569 -37.16 14.06 8.05
C PHE A 569 -38.04 15.30 8.18
N ALA A 570 -38.07 15.83 9.39
CA ALA A 570 -38.86 16.98 9.81
C ALA A 570 -38.04 17.90 10.72
N VAL A 571 -38.12 19.20 10.47
CA VAL A 571 -37.56 20.26 11.31
C VAL A 571 -38.70 21.01 11.98
N ARG A 572 -38.69 21.09 13.31
CA ARG A 572 -39.68 21.84 14.08
C ARG A 572 -39.38 23.34 14.05
N GLU A 573 -40.29 24.13 13.52
CA GLU A 573 -40.22 25.60 13.43
C GLU A 573 -41.41 26.22 14.18
N GLY A 574 -41.29 26.29 15.51
CA GLY A 574 -42.41 26.72 16.36
C GLY A 574 -43.57 25.71 16.32
N SER A 575 -44.71 26.14 15.78
CA SER A 575 -45.90 25.28 15.60
C SER A 575 -45.96 24.57 14.25
N SER A 576 -45.07 24.90 13.30
CA SER A 576 -45.01 24.24 11.99
C SER A 576 -43.88 23.22 11.94
N VAL A 577 -43.99 22.32 10.95
CA VAL A 577 -42.97 21.32 10.66
C VAL A 577 -42.59 21.45 9.18
N ARG A 578 -41.30 21.63 8.91
CA ARG A 578 -40.73 21.66 7.56
C ARG A 578 -40.13 20.30 7.23
N ARG A 579 -40.47 19.71 6.08
CA ARG A 579 -39.89 18.44 5.62
C ARG A 579 -38.53 18.65 4.97
N VAL A 580 -37.59 17.76 5.27
CA VAL A 580 -36.24 17.76 4.67
C VAL A 580 -35.82 16.33 4.33
N GLY A 581 -34.88 16.17 3.40
CA GLY A 581 -34.32 14.88 3.02
C GLY A 581 -32.99 14.61 3.70
N LEU A 582 -32.44 13.42 3.45
CA LEU A 582 -31.13 13.01 3.99
C LEU A 582 -30.01 13.96 3.57
N ARG A 583 -30.10 14.50 2.35
CA ARG A 583 -29.09 15.40 1.78
C ARG A 583 -28.97 16.70 2.57
N GLU A 584 -30.09 17.29 2.99
CA GLU A 584 -30.11 18.51 3.80
C GLU A 584 -29.54 18.24 5.21
N VAL A 585 -29.88 17.08 5.80
CA VAL A 585 -29.33 16.67 7.11
C VAL A 585 -27.81 16.47 7.05
N VAL A 586 -27.31 15.80 6.01
CA VAL A 586 -25.87 15.59 5.79
C VAL A 586 -25.16 16.92 5.52
N HIS A 587 -25.75 17.80 4.70
CA HIS A 587 -25.18 19.13 4.44
C HIS A 587 -25.11 19.98 5.72
N ARG A 588 -26.13 19.92 6.57
CA ARG A 588 -26.09 20.56 7.89
C ARG A 588 -24.96 20.01 8.76
N ALA A 589 -24.77 18.69 8.81
CA ALA A 589 -23.64 18.07 9.53
C ALA A 589 -22.29 18.58 9.03
N ARG A 590 -22.12 18.70 7.71
CA ARG A 590 -20.91 19.24 7.08
C ARG A 590 -20.68 20.71 7.41
N LEU A 591 -21.73 21.53 7.43
CA LEU A 591 -21.63 22.95 7.77
C LEU A 591 -21.20 23.16 9.24
N ASP A 592 -21.76 22.38 10.17
CA ASP A 592 -21.37 22.45 11.58
C ASP A 592 -19.91 22.02 11.78
N GLU A 593 -19.49 20.97 11.10
CA GLU A 593 -18.12 20.47 11.18
C GLU A 593 -17.13 21.46 10.53
N ALA A 594 -17.48 22.07 9.41
CA ALA A 594 -16.68 23.13 8.81
C ALA A 594 -16.59 24.37 9.71
N ALA A 595 -17.71 24.78 10.32
CA ALA A 595 -17.74 25.88 11.27
C ALA A 595 -16.83 25.62 12.50
N ARG A 596 -16.80 24.37 13.00
CA ARG A 596 -15.92 23.96 14.10
C ARG A 596 -14.44 24.23 13.81
N TYR A 597 -14.00 24.03 12.57
CA TYR A 597 -12.61 24.25 12.17
C TYR A 597 -12.37 25.58 11.42
N GLY A 598 -13.38 26.47 11.36
CA GLY A 598 -13.28 27.74 10.65
C GLY A 598 -13.13 27.60 9.13
N LEU A 599 -13.58 26.48 8.56
CA LEU A 599 -13.55 26.22 7.12
C LEU A 599 -14.70 26.96 6.42
N THR A 600 -14.41 27.48 5.23
CA THR A 600 -15.41 28.05 4.31
C THR A 600 -15.39 27.30 2.99
N GLY A 601 -16.43 27.49 2.15
CA GLY A 601 -16.49 26.83 0.84
C GLY A 601 -17.04 25.40 0.87
N VAL A 602 -17.81 25.03 1.90
CA VAL A 602 -18.61 23.79 1.86
C VAL A 602 -19.71 23.94 0.82
N VAL A 603 -19.60 23.17 -0.26
CA VAL A 603 -20.57 23.22 -1.36
C VAL A 603 -21.71 22.26 -1.07
N LYS A 604 -22.94 22.70 -1.35
CA LYS A 604 -24.12 21.85 -1.34
C LYS A 604 -24.07 20.93 -2.57
N GLY A 605 -23.19 19.92 -2.52
CA GLY A 605 -22.76 19.09 -3.66
C GLY A 605 -23.87 18.35 -4.41
N PHE A 606 -25.10 18.34 -3.88
CA PHE A 606 -26.22 17.63 -4.46
C PHE A 606 -27.20 18.49 -5.28
N ASN A 607 -27.21 19.82 -5.12
CA ASN A 607 -28.09 20.76 -5.82
C ASN A 607 -27.52 22.18 -5.73
N THR A 608 -26.66 22.55 -6.70
CA THR A 608 -25.98 23.86 -6.73
C THR A 608 -26.93 25.06 -6.86
N HIS A 609 -28.18 24.83 -7.23
CA HIS A 609 -29.21 25.87 -7.42
C HIS A 609 -30.01 26.20 -6.16
N LEU A 610 -29.88 25.41 -5.07
CA LEU A 610 -30.57 25.68 -3.80
C LEU A 610 -29.57 26.24 -2.79
N GLY A 611 -29.87 27.40 -2.20
CA GLY A 611 -29.07 28.00 -1.14
C GLY A 611 -28.95 27.12 0.12
N ASN A 612 -28.19 27.59 1.11
CA ASN A 612 -27.98 26.86 2.37
C ASN A 612 -29.15 26.99 3.35
N ASP A 613 -30.17 27.79 3.03
CA ASP A 613 -31.23 28.18 3.96
C ASP A 613 -32.07 27.00 4.45
N ASP A 614 -32.30 26.02 3.58
CA ASP A 614 -33.02 24.79 3.92
C ASP A 614 -32.24 23.87 4.89
N CYS A 615 -30.94 24.09 5.06
CA CYS A 615 -30.08 23.31 5.94
C CYS A 615 -29.85 23.99 7.30
N GLN A 616 -30.39 25.18 7.53
CA GLN A 616 -30.21 25.92 8.79
C GLN A 616 -31.21 25.48 9.86
N PHE A 617 -30.82 24.55 10.73
CA PHE A 617 -31.64 24.13 11.88
C PHE A 617 -30.79 23.58 13.03
N GLY A 618 -31.35 23.58 14.25
CA GLY A 618 -30.73 22.94 15.41
C GLY A 618 -30.97 21.43 15.42
N TRP A 619 -29.99 20.63 15.84
CA TRP A 619 -30.14 19.16 15.91
C TRP A 619 -31.28 18.70 16.82
N GLY A 620 -31.57 19.44 17.91
CA GLY A 620 -32.73 19.17 18.77
C GLY A 620 -34.09 19.45 18.13
N GLN A 621 -34.13 20.15 16.98
CA GLN A 621 -35.35 20.37 16.20
C GLN A 621 -35.56 19.30 15.12
N LEU A 622 -34.58 18.45 14.87
CA LEU A 622 -34.63 17.41 13.84
C LEU A 622 -35.36 16.17 14.37
N GLY A 623 -36.29 15.68 13.57
CA GLY A 623 -37.13 14.55 13.87
C GLY A 623 -37.75 13.97 12.62
N TRP A 624 -38.86 13.28 12.80
CA TRP A 624 -39.71 12.75 11.75
C TRP A 624 -41.17 12.88 12.17
N VAL A 625 -42.09 12.78 11.22
CA VAL A 625 -43.54 12.82 11.49
C VAL A 625 -44.07 11.40 11.34
N ASN A 626 -44.70 10.88 12.40
CA ASN A 626 -45.26 9.53 12.38
C ASN A 626 -46.58 9.45 11.59
N ASP A 627 -47.13 8.24 11.47
CA ASP A 627 -48.33 7.98 10.68
C ASP A 627 -49.59 8.77 11.16
N ILE A 628 -49.59 9.24 12.42
CA ILE A 628 -50.67 10.06 12.99
C ILE A 628 -50.37 11.57 12.96
N GLY A 629 -49.32 12.00 12.25
CA GLY A 629 -48.98 13.40 12.08
C GLY A 629 -48.23 14.02 13.27
N LEU A 630 -47.80 13.23 14.26
CA LEU A 630 -47.06 13.71 15.42
C LEU A 630 -45.56 13.71 15.16
N PHE A 631 -44.90 14.80 15.57
CA PHE A 631 -43.46 14.92 15.52
C PHE A 631 -42.79 14.02 16.57
N GLN A 632 -41.80 13.25 16.13
CA GLN A 632 -40.92 12.43 16.96
C GLN A 632 -39.47 12.91 16.81
N PRO A 633 -38.74 13.19 17.90
CA PRO A 633 -37.35 13.61 17.82
C PRO A 633 -36.46 12.46 17.30
N LEU A 634 -35.45 12.79 16.51
CA LEU A 634 -34.52 11.79 15.95
C LEU A 634 -33.49 11.32 16.99
N GLY A 635 -33.33 12.04 18.10
CA GLY A 635 -32.39 11.69 19.18
C GLY A 635 -30.94 12.10 18.92
N ILE A 636 -30.67 12.86 17.86
CA ILE A 636 -29.33 13.38 17.54
C ILE A 636 -29.01 14.61 18.42
N LYS A 637 -27.83 14.63 19.05
CA LYS A 637 -27.33 15.75 19.85
C LYS A 637 -26.23 16.54 19.14
#